data_AF-A0A7K6TJE2-F1
#
_entry.id   AF-A0A7K6TJE2-F1
#
_cell.length_a   1.000
_cell.length_b   1.000
_cell.length_c   1.000
_cell.angle_alpha   90.00
_cell.angle_beta   90.00
_cell.angle_gamma   90.00
#
_symmetry.space_group_name_H-M   'P 1'
#
loop_
_entity.id
_entity.type
_entity.pdbx_description
1 polymer ?
#
loop_
_entity_poly.entity_id
_entity_poly.type
_entity_poly.pdbx_seq_one_letter_code
_entity_poly.pdbx_strand_id
1 'polypeptide(L)'
;DPCQNGGHWTGTGCLCPPNVDGARCQFGASTINITAELGPSVMLLARVTNREFSEDMRDTSSIAYRSFVDEFSRTMDRIYHNVSGYHGTRVLTLTRGSVVVNYKVLLHPPAGDPNLDHRALELLEAANTAAQPQNCSHSSEGLCFSTSSSRSTRAEVPVLNATELCRKYAPANFSRYYYPYRTQNSFLCVTNCTLNVPGSIDCNSG
;
A
#
# COMPACT_ATOMS: atom_id res chain seq x y z
N ASP A 1 27.50 -17.22 1.34
CA ASP A 1 26.89 -16.00 1.87
C ASP A 1 26.53 -16.25 3.33
N PRO A 2 27.04 -15.47 4.31
CA PRO A 2 26.69 -15.63 5.71
C PRO A 2 25.25 -15.16 6.03
N CYS A 3 24.60 -14.38 5.17
CA CYS A 3 23.27 -13.82 5.41
C CYS A 3 22.16 -14.83 5.08
N GLN A 4 21.07 -14.77 5.84
CA GLN A 4 19.87 -15.60 5.68
C GLN A 4 18.72 -14.78 5.09
N ASN A 5 17.63 -15.45 4.71
CA ASN A 5 16.37 -14.82 4.28
C ASN A 5 16.51 -13.71 3.22
N GLY A 6 17.47 -13.85 2.30
CA GLY A 6 17.70 -12.87 1.24
C GLY A 6 18.50 -11.63 1.64
N GLY A 7 19.16 -11.66 2.81
CA GLY A 7 20.10 -10.62 3.23
C GLY A 7 21.31 -10.51 2.30
N HIS A 8 21.87 -9.30 2.22
CA HIS A 8 23.05 -9.01 1.40
C HIS A 8 24.26 -8.69 2.28
N TRP A 9 25.38 -9.40 2.06
CA TRP A 9 26.62 -9.15 2.79
C TRP A 9 27.33 -7.89 2.28
N THR A 10 27.55 -6.91 3.17
CA THR A 10 28.17 -5.61 2.82
C THR A 10 29.68 -5.56 3.09
N GLY A 11 30.28 -6.66 3.56
CA GLY A 11 31.68 -6.71 4.01
C GLY A 11 31.85 -6.60 5.52
N THR A 12 30.92 -5.96 6.22
CA THR A 12 30.94 -5.79 7.68
C THR A 12 29.74 -6.43 8.39
N GLY A 13 28.62 -6.60 7.69
CA GLY A 13 27.40 -7.17 8.24
C GLY A 13 26.40 -7.55 7.16
N CYS A 14 25.23 -8.04 7.58
CA CYS A 14 24.12 -8.32 6.69
C CYS A 14 23.16 -7.14 6.62
N LEU A 15 22.88 -6.66 5.41
CA LEU A 15 21.76 -5.78 5.15
C LEU A 15 20.50 -6.64 4.97
N CYS A 16 19.55 -6.50 5.89
CA CYS A 16 18.34 -7.31 5.89
C CYS A 16 17.24 -6.73 5.00
N PRO A 17 16.56 -7.57 4.20
CA PRO A 17 15.36 -7.14 3.49
C PRO A 17 14.22 -6.83 4.47
N PRO A 18 13.14 -6.20 4.01
CA PRO A 18 11.99 -5.91 4.86
C PRO A 18 11.47 -7.15 5.59
N ASN A 19 10.96 -6.93 6.82
CA ASN A 19 10.30 -7.92 7.67
C ASN A 19 11.19 -9.04 8.24
N VAL A 20 12.52 -8.94 8.08
CA VAL A 20 13.48 -9.82 8.76
C VAL A 20 14.53 -8.99 9.49
N ASP A 21 15.12 -9.56 10.53
CA ASP A 21 16.06 -8.90 11.42
C ASP A 21 17.10 -9.89 11.99
N GLY A 22 18.07 -9.36 12.73
CA GLY A 22 19.19 -10.08 13.32
C GLY A 22 20.48 -9.87 12.54
N ALA A 23 21.62 -10.15 13.19
CA ALA A 23 22.95 -9.94 12.60
C ALA A 23 23.18 -10.67 11.26
N ARG A 24 22.43 -11.75 11.01
CA ARG A 24 22.43 -12.55 9.79
C ARG A 24 21.07 -12.56 9.10
N CYS A 25 20.15 -11.66 9.46
CA CYS A 25 18.75 -11.65 8.99
C CYS A 25 18.02 -12.97 9.30
N GLN A 26 18.37 -13.62 10.40
CA GLN A 26 17.91 -14.97 10.74
C GLN A 26 16.53 -14.99 11.40
N PHE A 27 16.02 -13.85 11.85
CA PHE A 27 14.75 -13.73 12.56
C PHE A 27 13.71 -12.96 11.75
N GLY A 28 12.42 -13.23 11.99
CA GLY A 28 11.36 -12.36 11.51
C GLY A 28 11.32 -11.08 12.35
N ALA A 29 11.13 -9.92 11.72
CA ALA A 29 10.98 -8.67 12.45
C ALA A 29 9.75 -8.74 13.35
N SER A 30 9.88 -8.43 14.64
CA SER A 30 8.76 -8.56 15.59
C SER A 30 7.54 -7.70 15.23
N THR A 31 7.73 -6.67 14.40
CA THR A 31 6.67 -5.78 13.93
C THR A 31 6.74 -5.59 12.42
N ILE A 32 5.61 -5.73 11.74
CA ILE A 32 5.46 -5.45 10.30
C ILE A 32 4.30 -4.45 10.13
N ASN A 33 4.54 -3.34 9.45
CA ASN A 33 3.51 -2.33 9.23
C ASN A 33 2.63 -2.70 8.02
N ILE A 34 1.34 -2.90 8.25
CA ILE A 34 0.33 -3.20 7.22
C ILE A 34 -0.76 -2.13 7.15
N THR A 35 -0.44 -0.91 7.58
CA THR A 35 -1.40 0.21 7.59
C THR A 35 -1.88 0.54 6.19
N ALA A 36 -1.03 0.44 5.17
CA ALA A 36 -1.43 0.61 3.78
C ALA A 36 -2.44 -0.45 3.28
N GLU A 37 -2.55 -1.58 3.98
CA GLU A 37 -3.38 -2.71 3.59
C GLU A 37 -4.75 -2.70 4.27
N LEU A 38 -4.80 -2.37 5.56
CA LEU A 38 -6.02 -2.36 6.39
C LEU A 38 -6.47 -0.96 6.82
N GLY A 39 -5.64 0.06 6.61
CA GLY A 39 -5.95 1.44 6.95
C GLY A 39 -7.04 2.04 6.06
N PRO A 40 -7.52 3.24 6.41
CA PRO A 40 -8.51 3.94 5.61
C PRO A 40 -7.99 4.17 4.20
N SER A 41 -8.80 3.76 3.24
CA SER A 41 -8.54 3.94 1.82
C SER A 41 -9.85 4.23 1.12
N VAL A 42 -9.77 4.99 0.02
CA VAL A 42 -10.90 5.16 -0.90
C VAL A 42 -10.58 4.47 -2.21
N MET A 43 -11.55 3.69 -2.67
CA MET A 43 -11.50 3.05 -3.97
C MET A 43 -12.04 4.00 -5.04
N LEU A 44 -11.25 4.16 -6.10
CA LEU A 44 -11.53 5.07 -7.20
C LEU A 44 -11.33 4.35 -8.53
N LEU A 45 -12.04 4.85 -9.53
CA LEU A 45 -11.92 4.43 -10.92
C LEU A 45 -11.43 5.61 -11.77
N ALA A 46 -10.27 5.45 -12.38
CA ALA A 46 -9.70 6.41 -13.30
C ALA A 46 -9.63 5.80 -14.71
N ARG A 47 -10.13 6.51 -15.71
CA ARG A 47 -9.98 6.12 -17.12
C ARG A 47 -8.86 6.93 -17.74
N VAL A 48 -7.77 6.27 -18.10
CA VAL A 48 -6.62 6.89 -18.79
C VAL A 48 -6.87 6.92 -20.29
N THR A 49 -6.97 8.12 -20.87
CA THR A 49 -7.40 8.33 -22.27
C THR A 49 -6.25 8.35 -23.28
N ASN A 50 -5.02 8.65 -22.85
CA ASN A 50 -3.85 8.74 -23.72
C ASN A 50 -2.93 7.50 -23.66
N ARG A 51 -3.46 6.37 -23.17
CA ARG A 51 -2.78 5.07 -23.13
C ARG A 51 -3.74 3.97 -23.59
N GLU A 52 -3.19 3.02 -24.33
CA GLU A 52 -3.91 1.81 -24.73
C GLU A 52 -3.63 0.66 -23.75
N PHE A 53 -4.63 -0.19 -23.56
CA PHE A 53 -4.49 -1.39 -22.75
C PHE A 53 -3.84 -2.50 -23.59
N SER A 54 -2.71 -3.05 -23.14
CA SER A 54 -2.13 -4.26 -23.70
C SER A 54 -2.51 -5.50 -22.90
N GLU A 55 -2.53 -6.68 -23.51
CA GLU A 55 -2.89 -7.91 -22.80
C GLU A 55 -1.91 -8.28 -21.69
N ASP A 56 -0.64 -7.93 -21.83
CA ASP A 56 0.37 -8.12 -20.79
C ASP A 56 0.03 -7.35 -19.52
N MET A 57 -0.76 -6.26 -19.61
CA MET A 57 -1.24 -5.51 -18.44
C MET A 57 -2.28 -6.29 -17.61
N ARG A 58 -2.70 -7.49 -18.03
CA ARG A 58 -3.48 -8.41 -17.16
C ARG A 58 -2.60 -9.12 -16.15
N ASP A 59 -1.31 -9.31 -16.46
CA ASP A 59 -0.35 -9.98 -15.60
C ASP A 59 0.38 -8.96 -14.74
N THR A 60 0.11 -8.98 -13.43
CA THR A 60 0.76 -8.10 -12.44
C THR A 60 2.29 -8.24 -12.36
N SER A 61 2.84 -9.34 -12.89
CA SER A 61 4.28 -9.57 -12.95
C SER A 61 4.94 -9.03 -14.23
N SER A 62 4.15 -8.66 -15.24
CA SER A 62 4.66 -8.20 -16.53
C SER A 62 5.31 -6.82 -16.46
N ILE A 63 6.23 -6.56 -17.39
CA ILE A 63 6.86 -5.23 -17.54
C ILE A 63 5.81 -4.19 -17.90
N ALA A 64 4.86 -4.52 -18.78
CA ALA A 64 3.80 -3.61 -19.20
C ALA A 64 2.94 -3.13 -18.01
N TYR A 65 2.52 -4.07 -17.14
CA TYR A 65 1.78 -3.73 -15.93
C TYR A 65 2.61 -2.86 -14.99
N ARG A 66 3.83 -3.29 -14.66
CA ARG A 66 4.68 -2.59 -13.69
C ARG A 66 5.04 -1.17 -14.13
N SER A 67 5.42 -1.00 -15.40
CA SER A 67 5.74 0.32 -15.96
C SER A 67 4.54 1.25 -15.96
N PHE A 68 3.35 0.75 -16.33
CA PHE A 68 2.13 1.56 -16.29
C PHE A 68 1.75 1.93 -14.85
N VAL A 69 1.78 0.97 -13.91
CA VAL A 69 1.46 1.23 -12.50
C VAL A 69 2.43 2.25 -11.89
N ASP A 70 3.71 2.18 -12.23
CA ASP A 70 4.73 3.13 -11.79
C ASP A 70 4.47 4.55 -12.35
N GLU A 71 4.19 4.69 -13.65
CA GLU A 71 3.80 5.97 -14.26
C GLU A 71 2.51 6.53 -13.63
N PHE A 72 1.51 5.68 -13.45
CA PHE A 72 0.23 6.04 -12.84
C PHE A 72 0.40 6.51 -11.40
N SER A 73 1.17 5.77 -10.59
CA SER A 73 1.40 6.10 -9.18
C SER A 73 2.10 7.46 -9.05
N ARG A 74 3.15 7.72 -9.84
CA ARG A 74 3.82 9.03 -9.87
C ARG A 74 2.90 10.17 -10.29
N THR A 75 2.02 9.91 -11.25
CA THR A 75 1.02 10.90 -11.70
C THR A 75 0.05 11.22 -10.57
N MET A 76 -0.44 10.19 -9.88
CA MET A 76 -1.34 10.35 -8.74
C MET A 76 -0.67 11.02 -7.54
N ASP A 77 0.61 10.74 -7.27
CA ASP A 77 1.37 11.43 -6.23
C ASP A 77 1.40 12.94 -6.45
N ARG A 78 1.52 13.39 -7.70
CA ARG A 78 1.45 14.81 -8.06
C ARG A 78 0.04 15.37 -7.92
N ILE A 79 -0.98 14.60 -8.27
CA ILE A 79 -2.38 15.02 -8.16
C ILE A 79 -2.80 15.17 -6.69
N TYR A 80 -2.39 14.23 -5.83
CA TYR A 80 -2.80 14.17 -4.43
C TYR A 80 -1.80 14.81 -3.45
N HIS A 81 -0.70 15.43 -3.91
CA HIS A 81 0.36 15.96 -3.02
C HIS A 81 -0.13 16.93 -1.94
N ASN A 82 -1.19 17.70 -2.22
CA ASN A 82 -1.78 18.66 -1.27
C ASN A 82 -2.92 18.08 -0.41
N VAL A 83 -3.27 16.80 -0.61
CA VAL A 83 -4.27 16.12 0.22
C VAL A 83 -3.62 15.77 1.55
N SER A 84 -4.13 16.36 2.64
CA SER A 84 -3.65 16.07 3.98
C SER A 84 -3.71 14.57 4.28
N GLY A 85 -2.61 14.03 4.80
CA GLY A 85 -2.49 12.61 5.10
C GLY A 85 -2.24 11.72 3.89
N TYR A 86 -2.08 12.23 2.66
CA TYR A 86 -1.75 11.40 1.50
C TYR A 86 -0.44 10.63 1.69
N HIS A 87 -0.47 9.33 1.40
CA HIS A 87 0.69 8.45 1.54
C HIS A 87 1.00 7.62 0.28
N GLY A 88 0.09 7.60 -0.70
CA GLY A 88 0.33 6.89 -1.95
C GLY A 88 -0.93 6.34 -2.59
N THR A 89 -0.75 5.63 -3.69
CA THR A 89 -1.82 4.88 -4.35
C THR A 89 -1.46 3.42 -4.52
N ARG A 90 -2.48 2.58 -4.72
CA ARG A 90 -2.32 1.17 -5.04
C ARG A 90 -3.29 0.72 -6.10
N VAL A 91 -2.77 0.37 -7.27
CA VAL A 91 -3.56 -0.21 -8.36
C VAL A 91 -4.00 -1.62 -7.98
N LEU A 92 -5.31 -1.87 -8.08
CA LEU A 92 -5.94 -3.16 -7.83
C LEU A 92 -6.08 -3.96 -9.13
N THR A 93 -6.62 -3.33 -10.18
CA THR A 93 -6.86 -3.97 -11.47
C THR A 93 -6.78 -2.97 -12.61
N LEU A 94 -6.32 -3.43 -13.77
CA LEU A 94 -6.37 -2.72 -15.04
C LEU A 94 -7.34 -3.44 -15.98
N THR A 95 -8.24 -2.70 -16.63
CA THR A 95 -9.22 -3.28 -17.57
C THR A 95 -9.24 -2.56 -18.93
N ARG A 96 -9.77 -3.27 -19.93
CA ARG A 96 -9.81 -2.85 -21.35
C ARG A 96 -10.74 -1.65 -21.60
N GLY A 97 -10.42 -0.92 -22.68
CA GLY A 97 -11.23 0.15 -23.26
C GLY A 97 -10.80 1.52 -22.74
N SER A 98 -9.69 2.08 -23.25
CA SER A 98 -8.82 3.02 -22.50
C SER A 98 -8.34 2.38 -21.20
N VAL A 99 -7.12 2.62 -20.69
CA VAL A 99 -6.69 1.90 -19.48
C VAL A 99 -7.56 2.34 -18.30
N VAL A 100 -8.50 1.49 -17.88
CA VAL A 100 -9.36 1.75 -16.72
C VAL A 100 -8.67 1.18 -15.49
N VAL A 101 -8.33 2.07 -14.58
CA VAL A 101 -7.56 1.79 -13.37
C VAL A 101 -8.50 1.79 -12.18
N ASN A 102 -8.66 0.62 -11.56
CA ASN A 102 -9.24 0.50 -10.23
C ASN A 102 -8.10 0.59 -9.21
N TYR A 103 -8.14 1.57 -8.32
CA TYR A 103 -7.06 1.82 -7.38
C TYR A 103 -7.56 2.31 -6.03
N LYS A 104 -6.72 2.16 -5.02
CA LYS A 104 -6.90 2.72 -3.68
C LYS A 104 -6.01 3.93 -3.51
N VAL A 105 -6.55 5.00 -2.92
CA VAL A 105 -5.76 6.08 -2.32
C VAL A 105 -5.48 5.70 -0.86
N LEU A 106 -4.22 5.73 -0.47
CA LEU A 106 -3.73 5.38 0.85
C LEU A 106 -3.48 6.67 1.64
N LEU A 107 -4.03 6.76 2.85
CA LEU A 107 -3.71 7.85 3.76
C LEU A 107 -3.08 7.36 5.06
N HIS A 108 -2.23 8.21 5.62
CA HIS A 108 -1.90 8.20 7.04
C HIS A 108 -2.87 9.09 7.83
N PRO A 109 -3.33 8.64 9.01
CA PRO A 109 -4.07 9.51 9.90
C PRO A 109 -3.16 10.60 10.46
N PRO A 110 -3.61 11.86 10.55
CA PRO A 110 -2.99 12.80 11.48
C PRO A 110 -3.11 12.26 12.91
N ALA A 111 -2.13 12.61 13.76
CA ALA A 111 -2.11 12.17 15.15
C ALA A 111 -3.35 12.67 15.91
N GLY A 112 -4.11 11.77 16.54
CA GLY A 112 -5.11 12.13 17.56
C GLY A 112 -6.59 12.03 17.21
N ASP A 113 -7.01 11.62 16.01
CA ASP A 113 -8.44 11.44 15.67
C ASP A 113 -8.81 9.96 15.40
N PRO A 114 -9.59 9.31 16.29
CA PRO A 114 -9.96 7.90 16.16
C PRO A 114 -11.16 7.64 15.23
N ASN A 115 -11.84 8.65 14.68
CA ASN A 115 -13.10 8.42 13.96
C ASN A 115 -12.89 8.08 12.47
N LEU A 116 -12.90 6.79 12.16
CA LEU A 116 -12.70 6.25 10.79
C LEU A 116 -13.76 6.70 9.78
N ASP A 117 -15.01 6.92 10.22
CA ASP A 117 -16.11 7.29 9.32
C ASP A 117 -15.98 8.73 8.84
N HIS A 118 -15.58 9.64 9.73
CA HIS A 118 -15.26 11.04 9.37
C HIS A 118 -14.10 11.09 8.38
N ARG A 119 -13.07 10.25 8.61
CA ARG A 119 -11.91 10.13 7.73
C ARG A 119 -12.27 9.60 6.35
N ALA A 120 -13.22 8.67 6.24
CA ALA A 120 -13.70 8.18 4.96
C ALA A 120 -14.45 9.26 4.16
N LEU A 121 -15.15 10.18 4.85
CA LEU A 121 -15.80 11.34 4.21
C LEU A 121 -14.78 12.39 3.75
N GLU A 122 -13.82 12.79 4.58
CA GLU A 122 -12.75 13.73 4.18
C GLU A 122 -11.94 13.20 2.99
N LEU A 123 -11.66 11.89 3.01
CA LEU A 123 -11.04 11.16 1.92
C LEU A 123 -11.83 11.22 0.62
N LEU A 124 -13.14 11.04 0.72
CA LEU A 124 -14.05 11.09 -0.41
C LEU A 124 -14.05 12.48 -1.04
N GLU A 125 -14.06 13.52 -0.21
CA GLU A 125 -14.05 14.93 -0.63
C GLU A 125 -12.71 15.33 -1.28
N ALA A 126 -11.59 14.93 -0.69
CA ALA A 126 -10.26 15.15 -1.26
C ALA A 126 -10.07 14.39 -2.59
N ALA A 127 -10.55 13.14 -2.68
CA ALA A 127 -10.52 12.37 -3.91
C ALA A 127 -11.37 12.99 -5.03
N ASN A 128 -12.53 13.55 -4.68
CA ASN A 128 -13.44 14.21 -5.63
C ASN A 128 -12.88 15.55 -6.15
N THR A 129 -12.15 16.29 -5.32
CA THR A 129 -11.55 17.58 -5.70
C THR A 129 -10.26 17.41 -6.50
N ALA A 130 -9.46 16.38 -6.20
CA ALA A 130 -8.23 16.08 -6.92
C ALA A 130 -8.45 15.40 -8.29
N ALA A 131 -9.67 14.93 -8.61
CA ALA A 131 -10.01 14.32 -9.89
C ALA A 131 -10.06 15.30 -11.10
N GLN A 132 -9.56 16.53 -10.97
CA GLN A 132 -9.56 17.49 -12.09
C GLN A 132 -8.33 17.29 -13.00
N PRO A 133 -8.52 17.23 -14.32
CA PRO A 133 -7.50 16.81 -15.27
C PRO A 133 -6.34 17.81 -15.38
N GLN A 134 -5.11 17.31 -15.34
CA GLN A 134 -3.96 17.99 -15.92
C GLN A 134 -4.28 18.37 -17.37
N ASN A 135 -3.85 19.57 -17.78
CA ASN A 135 -4.15 20.21 -19.06
C ASN A 135 -3.56 19.41 -20.25
N CYS A 136 -4.27 18.35 -20.66
CA CYS A 136 -3.90 17.42 -21.74
C CYS A 136 -3.86 18.06 -23.14
N SER A 137 -4.12 19.35 -23.24
CA SER A 137 -4.10 20.11 -24.49
C SER A 137 -2.70 20.53 -24.93
N HIS A 138 -1.70 20.54 -24.02
CA HIS A 138 -0.41 21.19 -24.29
C HIS A 138 0.87 20.41 -23.92
N SER A 139 0.80 19.30 -23.20
CA SER A 139 2.02 18.57 -22.76
C SER A 139 1.90 17.06 -22.90
N SER A 140 2.86 16.45 -23.61
CA SER A 140 3.01 15.00 -23.78
C SER A 140 3.61 14.29 -22.56
N GLU A 141 3.85 14.99 -21.45
CA GLU A 141 4.35 14.40 -20.22
C GLU A 141 3.19 14.03 -19.28
N GLY A 142 2.95 12.73 -19.11
CA GLY A 142 2.04 12.17 -18.10
C GLY A 142 0.77 11.52 -18.64
N LEU A 143 -0.06 11.03 -17.71
CA LEU A 143 -1.32 10.34 -18.01
C LEU A 143 -2.50 11.33 -18.05
N CYS A 144 -3.39 11.14 -19.03
CA CYS A 144 -4.60 11.91 -19.20
C CYS A 144 -5.82 11.15 -18.70
N PHE A 145 -6.70 11.80 -17.95
CA PHE A 145 -7.85 11.16 -17.33
C PHE A 145 -9.18 11.70 -17.87
N SER A 146 -10.19 10.84 -17.97
CA SER A 146 -11.56 11.25 -18.32
C SER A 146 -12.31 11.81 -17.10
N THR A 147 -13.10 12.87 -17.31
CA THR A 147 -13.90 13.55 -16.27
C THR A 147 -15.10 12.74 -15.76
N SER A 148 -15.46 11.62 -16.40
CA SER A 148 -16.74 10.93 -16.21
C SER A 148 -16.67 9.61 -15.41
N SER A 149 -15.55 9.28 -14.75
CA SER A 149 -15.39 7.96 -14.11
C SER A 149 -15.34 7.94 -12.57
N SER A 150 -15.57 9.05 -11.85
CA SER A 150 -15.59 9.05 -10.38
C SER A 150 -16.88 8.48 -9.80
N ARG A 151 -17.22 7.23 -10.14
CA ARG A 151 -18.06 6.43 -9.24
C ARG A 151 -17.18 5.99 -8.08
N SER A 152 -17.04 6.86 -7.10
CA SER A 152 -16.54 6.45 -5.80
C SER A 152 -17.61 5.58 -5.14
N THR A 153 -17.28 4.32 -4.91
CA THR A 153 -18.05 3.49 -4.00
C THR A 153 -17.44 3.66 -2.63
N ARG A 154 -18.29 3.86 -1.60
CA ARG A 154 -17.83 3.84 -0.20
C ARG A 154 -16.90 2.66 -0.02
N ALA A 155 -15.84 2.89 0.75
CA ALA A 155 -14.92 1.85 1.17
C ALA A 155 -15.73 0.68 1.76
N GLU A 156 -15.96 -0.36 0.97
CA GLU A 156 -15.98 -1.69 1.55
C GLU A 156 -14.58 -1.83 2.12
N VAL A 157 -14.43 -1.64 3.44
CA VAL A 157 -13.33 -2.23 4.17
C VAL A 157 -13.34 -3.67 3.70
N PRO A 158 -12.37 -4.12 2.88
CA PRO A 158 -12.37 -5.50 2.49
C PRO A 158 -12.41 -6.26 3.81
N VAL A 159 -13.29 -7.26 3.92
CA VAL A 159 -13.21 -8.24 5.00
C VAL A 159 -11.94 -9.07 4.74
N LEU A 160 -10.80 -8.39 4.65
CA LEU A 160 -9.50 -8.98 4.58
C LEU A 160 -9.28 -9.50 5.98
N ASN A 161 -9.10 -10.81 6.08
CA ASN A 161 -8.73 -11.44 7.32
C ASN A 161 -7.36 -10.87 7.73
N ALA A 162 -7.35 -9.93 8.67
CA ALA A 162 -6.15 -9.23 9.11
C ALA A 162 -5.05 -10.20 9.58
N THR A 163 -5.46 -11.36 10.11
CA THR A 163 -4.56 -12.46 10.48
C THR A 163 -3.92 -13.11 9.26
N GLU A 164 -4.69 -13.43 8.22
CA GLU A 164 -4.12 -13.98 6.97
C GLU A 164 -3.21 -12.97 6.28
N LEU A 165 -3.57 -11.69 6.33
CA LEU A 165 -2.73 -10.63 5.80
C LEU A 165 -1.39 -10.57 6.55
N CYS A 166 -1.41 -10.60 7.88
CA CYS A 166 -0.19 -10.65 8.66
C CYS A 166 0.68 -11.87 8.33
N ARG A 167 0.05 -13.04 8.16
CA ARG A 167 0.75 -14.27 7.74
C ARG A 167 1.33 -14.15 6.33
N LYS A 168 0.67 -13.43 5.43
CA LYS A 168 1.12 -13.21 4.04
C LYS A 168 2.36 -12.31 3.96
N TYR A 169 2.41 -11.24 4.77
CA TYR A 169 3.54 -10.29 4.76
C TYR A 169 4.70 -10.72 5.67
N ALA A 170 4.45 -11.61 6.62
CA ALA A 170 5.47 -12.21 7.45
C ALA A 170 6.39 -13.17 6.67
N PRO A 171 7.65 -13.34 7.08
CA PRO A 171 8.52 -14.34 6.48
C PRO A 171 7.90 -15.74 6.65
N ALA A 172 7.96 -16.56 5.59
CA ALA A 172 7.21 -17.82 5.50
C ALA A 172 7.37 -18.72 6.75
N ASN A 173 8.60 -18.85 7.26
CA ASN A 173 8.95 -19.69 8.41
C ASN A 173 8.39 -19.17 9.75
N PHE A 174 8.06 -17.89 9.84
CA PHE A 174 7.55 -17.23 11.05
C PHE A 174 6.09 -16.83 10.96
N SER A 175 5.48 -16.93 9.77
CA SER A 175 4.14 -16.44 9.45
C SER A 175 3.08 -16.75 10.51
N ARG A 176 3.06 -17.98 11.04
CA ARG A 176 2.09 -18.44 12.04
C ARG A 176 2.11 -17.67 13.37
N TYR A 177 3.21 -17.01 13.71
CA TYR A 177 3.36 -16.27 14.97
C TYR A 177 2.84 -14.83 14.89
N TYR A 178 2.55 -14.34 13.68
CA TYR A 178 2.06 -12.98 13.50
C TYR A 178 0.55 -12.90 13.64
N TYR A 179 0.10 -11.90 14.39
CA TYR A 179 -1.30 -11.54 14.55
C TYR A 179 -1.48 -10.03 14.42
N PRO A 180 -2.68 -9.56 14.04
CA PRO A 180 -2.92 -8.14 13.85
C PRO A 180 -3.03 -7.44 15.20
N TYR A 181 -2.38 -6.29 15.32
CA TYR A 181 -2.49 -5.35 16.43
C TYR A 181 -2.87 -3.99 15.90
N ARG A 182 -4.01 -3.49 16.37
CA ARG A 182 -4.53 -2.19 16.00
C ARG A 182 -4.03 -1.14 17.00
N THR A 183 -3.29 -0.17 16.49
CA THR A 183 -2.97 1.06 17.23
C THR A 183 -4.02 2.14 16.92
N GLN A 184 -3.92 3.31 17.57
CA GLN A 184 -4.81 4.45 17.28
C GLN A 184 -4.81 4.81 15.78
N ASN A 185 -3.63 4.76 15.15
CA ASN A 185 -3.40 5.34 13.83
C ASN A 185 -2.89 4.33 12.77
N SER A 186 -2.65 3.08 13.15
CA SER A 186 -1.92 2.13 12.32
C SER A 186 -2.34 0.69 12.61
N PHE A 187 -2.19 -0.18 11.61
CA PHE A 187 -2.26 -1.63 11.78
C PHE A 187 -0.86 -2.23 11.67
N LEU A 188 -0.50 -2.96 12.71
CA LEU A 188 0.77 -3.67 12.80
C LEU A 188 0.49 -5.17 12.84
N CYS A 189 1.34 -5.96 12.20
CA CYS A 189 1.43 -7.39 12.47
C CYS A 189 2.54 -7.57 13.49
N VAL A 190 2.17 -8.12 14.63
CA VAL A 190 3.06 -8.27 15.79
C VAL A 190 3.17 -9.74 16.16
N THR A 191 4.16 -10.05 16.97
CA THR A 191 4.32 -11.37 17.59
C THR A 191 4.23 -11.20 19.11
N ASN A 192 4.21 -12.31 19.85
CA ASN A 192 4.31 -12.23 21.31
C ASN A 192 5.65 -11.63 21.77
N CYS A 193 6.66 -11.52 20.90
CA CYS A 193 7.95 -10.91 21.21
C CYS A 193 7.93 -9.37 21.09
N THR A 194 6.83 -8.79 20.61
CA THR A 194 6.73 -7.35 20.39
C THR A 194 6.53 -6.61 21.70
N LEU A 195 7.46 -5.72 22.04
CA LEU A 195 7.36 -4.89 23.24
C LEU A 195 6.12 -3.99 23.21
N ASN A 196 5.57 -3.70 24.39
CA ASN A 196 4.41 -2.83 24.59
C ASN A 196 3.10 -3.30 23.93
N VAL A 197 3.02 -4.58 23.61
CA VAL A 197 1.77 -5.25 23.20
C VAL A 197 1.25 -6.09 24.37
N PRO A 198 -0.04 -6.06 24.70
CA PRO A 198 -0.60 -6.91 25.75
C PRO A 198 -0.27 -8.40 25.53
N GLY A 199 0.29 -9.06 26.54
CA GLY A 199 0.72 -10.45 26.45
C GLY A 199 2.14 -10.65 25.89
N SER A 200 2.94 -9.58 25.76
CA SER A 200 4.32 -9.67 25.30
C SER A 200 5.20 -10.49 26.24
N ILE A 201 6.08 -11.33 25.66
CA ILE A 201 7.11 -12.11 26.35
C ILE A 201 8.50 -11.69 25.85
N ASP A 202 9.53 -11.90 26.67
CA ASP A 202 10.91 -11.69 26.25
C ASP A 202 11.42 -12.89 25.45
N CYS A 203 11.72 -12.67 24.18
CA CYS A 203 12.21 -13.68 23.25
C CYS A 203 13.73 -13.67 23.05
N ASN A 204 14.50 -12.88 23.82
CA ASN A 204 15.98 -12.93 23.82
C ASN A 204 16.61 -12.92 22.41
N SER A 205 16.12 -12.05 21.52
CA SER A 205 16.52 -11.91 20.11
C SER A 205 16.03 -12.98 19.12
N GLY A 206 15.01 -13.78 19.44
CA GLY A 206 14.33 -14.66 18.48
C GLY A 206 13.02 -15.19 19.00
#